data_AF-A0A9X9LRY5-F1
#
_entry.id   AF-A0A9X9LRY5-F1
#
_cell.length_a   1.000
_cell.length_b   1.000
_cell.length_c   1.000
_cell.angle_alpha   90.00
_cell.angle_beta   90.00
_cell.angle_gamma   90.00
#
_symmetry.space_group_name_H-M   'P 1'
#
loop_
_entity.id
_entity.type
_entity.pdbx_description
1 polymer ?
#
loop_
_entity_poly.entity_id
_entity_poly.type
_entity_poly.pdbx_seq_one_letter_code
_entity_poly.pdbx_strand_id
1 'polypeptide(L)'
;SVHLYFLADRFQGFLIKHHATNLAVSKLETLETWVMPKKVFKIASPPSDFGRLQFSEVGTDWDAKERLFRNFGGLLGPMDEPVGMQKWGKGPNVTVTVIWVDPVNIIAATYDILIESTAEFTHYKPPLNLPLRPGVWTVKILHHWVPVAETKFLVAPLTFSNRQPIKPEEALKLHNGPPRSAYMEQSFQSLNPVLSLPISPAQVEQARRNAASTGAGLERWLDSLVGGMWTAMDVCTTGPTACPVMQTCSQTAWSSFSPDPKSELGAVKPDGRLR
;
A
#
# COMPACT_ATOMS: atom_id res chain seq x y z
N SER A 1 -18.22 5.09 7.39
CA SER A 1 -18.03 5.49 5.97
C SER A 1 -16.55 5.65 5.72
N VAL A 2 -16.12 5.67 4.46
CA VAL A 2 -14.73 5.88 4.07
C VAL A 2 -14.68 6.88 2.91
N HIS A 3 -13.81 7.88 2.99
CA HIS A 3 -13.59 8.88 1.93
C HIS A 3 -12.13 8.88 1.48
N LEU A 4 -11.89 9.17 0.20
CA LEU A 4 -10.58 9.56 -0.30
C LEU A 4 -10.36 11.05 -0.01
N TYR A 5 -9.19 11.41 0.51
CA TYR A 5 -8.83 12.81 0.75
C TYR A 5 -7.74 13.26 -0.21
N PHE A 6 -7.98 14.36 -0.92
CA PHE A 6 -7.01 15.01 -1.81
C PHE A 6 -6.81 16.45 -1.39
N LEU A 7 -5.56 16.91 -1.46
CA LEU A 7 -5.19 18.31 -1.26
C LEU A 7 -4.17 18.69 -2.33
N ALA A 8 -4.47 19.74 -3.11
CA ALA A 8 -3.65 20.21 -4.22
C ALA A 8 -3.24 19.08 -5.18
N ASP A 9 -4.23 18.33 -5.66
CA ASP A 9 -4.08 17.18 -6.57
C ASP A 9 -3.17 16.05 -6.07
N ARG A 10 -2.91 15.99 -4.77
CA ARG A 10 -2.14 14.92 -4.13
C ARG A 10 -3.04 14.12 -3.21
N PHE A 11 -2.99 12.80 -3.36
CA PHE A 11 -3.65 11.87 -2.47
C PHE A 11 -3.04 11.97 -1.05
N GLN A 12 -3.91 12.23 -0.08
CA GLN A 12 -3.55 12.37 1.34
C GLN A 12 -3.92 11.13 2.16
N GLY A 13 -4.58 10.13 1.56
CA GLY A 13 -5.00 8.92 2.23
C GLY A 13 -6.52 8.83 2.43
N PHE A 14 -6.91 8.15 3.50
CA PHE A 14 -8.31 7.83 3.78
C PHE A 14 -8.83 8.55 5.02
N LEU A 15 -10.10 8.94 4.98
CA LEU A 15 -10.87 9.37 6.15
C LEU A 15 -11.85 8.27 6.50
N ILE A 16 -11.73 7.69 7.70
CA ILE A 16 -12.55 6.57 8.16
C ILE A 16 -13.44 7.04 9.29
N LYS A 17 -14.76 7.06 9.07
CA LYS A 17 -15.75 7.29 10.12
C LYS A 17 -16.14 5.98 10.78
N HIS A 18 -15.96 5.89 12.10
CA HIS A 18 -16.21 4.70 12.91
C HIS A 18 -16.81 5.05 14.28
N HIS A 19 -17.26 4.03 15.00
CA HIS A 19 -17.79 4.16 16.36
C HIS A 19 -16.85 3.48 17.34
N ALA A 20 -16.62 4.13 18.48
CA ALA A 20 -15.80 3.59 19.55
C ALA A 20 -16.41 3.94 20.92
N THR A 21 -16.27 3.05 21.90
CA THR A 21 -16.69 3.34 23.28
C THR A 21 -15.54 4.00 24.02
N ASN A 22 -15.78 5.21 24.52
CA ASN A 22 -14.85 5.85 25.45
C ASN A 22 -14.93 5.14 26.80
N LEU A 23 -13.84 4.45 27.17
CA LEU A 23 -13.81 3.60 28.36
C LEU A 23 -13.85 4.37 29.68
N ALA A 24 -13.44 5.65 29.70
CA ALA A 24 -13.44 6.44 30.94
C ALA A 24 -14.86 6.83 31.40
N VAL A 25 -15.77 7.03 30.43
CA VAL A 25 -17.15 7.45 30.69
C VAL A 25 -18.19 6.41 30.24
N SER A 26 -17.74 5.30 29.66
CA SER A 26 -18.58 4.23 29.09
C SER A 26 -19.63 4.74 28.11
N LYS A 27 -19.29 5.74 27.29
CA LYS A 27 -20.18 6.32 26.27
C LYS A 27 -19.68 6.01 24.87
N LEU A 28 -20.63 5.75 23.97
CA LEU A 28 -20.36 5.58 22.56
C LEU A 28 -20.06 6.95 21.93
N GLU A 29 -18.94 7.05 21.24
CA GLU A 29 -18.51 8.22 20.48
C GLU A 29 -18.44 7.87 18.99
N THR A 30 -18.65 8.86 18.12
CA THR A 30 -18.49 8.73 16.67
C THR A 30 -17.33 9.59 16.22
N LEU A 31 -16.34 8.94 15.61
CA LEU A 31 -15.05 9.53 15.28
C LEU A 31 -14.80 9.47 13.77
N GLU A 32 -13.95 10.36 13.28
CA GLU A 32 -13.34 10.24 11.96
C GLU A 32 -11.81 10.26 12.10
N THR A 33 -11.13 9.30 11.49
CA THR A 33 -9.67 9.16 11.53
C THR A 33 -9.08 9.38 10.15
N TRP A 34 -8.07 10.23 10.06
CA TRP A 34 -7.28 10.42 8.85
C TRP A 34 -6.02 9.55 8.90
N VAL A 35 -5.87 8.66 7.92
CA VAL A 35 -4.67 7.84 7.74
C VAL A 35 -3.99 8.15 6.41
N MET A 36 -2.67 8.34 6.42
CA MET A 36 -1.85 8.64 5.25
C MET A 36 -0.77 7.56 5.05
N PRO A 37 -0.51 7.10 3.81
CA PRO A 37 0.55 6.14 3.55
C PRO A 37 1.92 6.79 3.75
N LYS A 38 2.88 6.04 4.28
CA LYS A 38 4.27 6.48 4.40
C LYS A 38 4.95 6.50 3.04
N LYS A 39 5.92 7.39 2.84
CA LYS A 39 6.73 7.43 1.63
C LYS A 39 7.70 6.25 1.63
N VAL A 40 7.58 5.37 0.63
CA VAL A 40 8.36 4.13 0.53
C VAL A 40 9.29 4.08 -0.68
N PHE A 41 9.05 4.90 -1.71
CA PHE A 41 9.95 5.03 -2.85
C PHE A 41 11.26 5.70 -2.43
N LYS A 42 12.39 5.06 -2.75
CA LYS A 42 13.74 5.55 -2.44
C LYS A 42 14.65 5.34 -3.65
N ILE A 43 15.40 6.38 -4.01
CA ILE A 43 16.52 6.27 -4.95
C ILE A 43 17.73 5.76 -4.16
N ALA A 44 18.53 4.88 -4.77
CA ALA A 44 19.71 4.29 -4.15
C ALA A 44 20.79 5.35 -3.85
N SER A 45 21.59 5.08 -2.81
CA SER A 45 22.77 5.88 -2.43
C SER A 45 24.01 4.97 -2.40
N PRO A 46 25.12 5.31 -3.09
CA PRO A 46 25.28 6.48 -3.96
C PRO A 46 24.32 6.43 -5.16
N PRO A 47 23.87 7.61 -5.66
CA PRO A 47 23.05 7.65 -6.87
C PRO A 47 23.80 6.97 -8.01
N SER A 48 23.13 6.07 -8.71
CA SER A 48 23.64 5.58 -10.00
C SER A 48 23.78 6.77 -10.95
N ASP A 49 24.74 6.72 -11.88
CA ASP A 49 24.83 7.66 -13.02
C ASP A 49 23.55 7.66 -13.88
N PHE A 50 22.68 6.68 -13.64
CA PHE A 50 21.36 6.54 -14.22
C PHE A 50 20.32 7.48 -13.58
N GLY A 51 20.01 8.58 -14.27
CA GLY A 51 19.09 9.64 -13.78
C GLY A 51 17.68 9.67 -14.40
N ARG A 52 17.28 8.70 -15.25
CA ARG A 52 15.97 8.77 -15.93
C ARG A 52 14.80 8.38 -15.04
N LEU A 53 14.97 7.49 -14.05
CA LEU A 53 13.88 7.06 -13.20
C LEU A 53 13.43 8.20 -12.27
N GLN A 54 12.15 8.56 -12.35
CA GLN A 54 11.56 9.60 -11.51
C GLN A 54 10.74 9.03 -10.35
N PHE A 55 10.04 7.92 -10.58
CA PHE A 55 9.15 7.31 -9.60
C PHE A 55 8.89 5.84 -9.91
N SER A 56 8.58 5.05 -8.88
CA SER A 56 8.10 3.68 -9.03
C SER A 56 7.07 3.34 -7.96
N GLU A 57 6.00 2.66 -8.39
CA GLU A 57 4.84 2.33 -7.58
C GLU A 57 4.34 0.93 -7.93
N VAL A 58 3.68 0.30 -6.96
CA VAL A 58 3.00 -0.98 -7.13
C VAL A 58 1.54 -0.79 -6.74
N GLY A 59 0.63 -1.28 -7.58
CA GLY A 59 -0.80 -1.18 -7.35
C GLY A 59 -1.62 -2.11 -8.23
N THR A 60 -2.94 -1.93 -8.21
CA THR A 60 -3.91 -2.61 -9.09
C THR A 60 -4.77 -1.59 -9.81
N ASP A 61 -5.50 -2.03 -10.84
CA ASP A 61 -6.42 -1.18 -11.61
C ASP A 61 -5.70 -0.01 -12.29
N TRP A 62 -4.63 -0.33 -13.04
CA TRP A 62 -3.90 0.63 -13.86
C TRP A 62 -4.80 1.22 -14.96
N ASP A 63 -4.98 2.54 -14.94
CA ASP A 63 -5.67 3.29 -15.98
C ASP A 63 -4.64 3.77 -17.02
N ALA A 64 -4.62 3.14 -18.19
CA ALA A 64 -3.67 3.48 -19.24
C ALA A 64 -3.91 4.87 -19.86
N LYS A 65 -5.11 5.43 -19.75
CA LYS A 65 -5.46 6.75 -20.30
C LYS A 65 -4.94 7.86 -19.37
N GLU A 66 -5.28 7.78 -18.09
CA GLU A 66 -4.88 8.78 -17.08
C GLU A 66 -3.50 8.49 -16.45
N ARG A 67 -2.93 7.31 -16.71
CA ARG A 67 -1.60 6.85 -16.28
C ARG A 67 -1.44 6.85 -14.76
N LEU A 68 -2.42 6.25 -14.07
CA LEU A 68 -2.47 6.12 -12.61
C LEU A 68 -3.15 4.82 -12.18
N PHE A 69 -2.94 4.40 -10.93
CA PHE A 69 -3.71 3.32 -10.31
C PHE A 69 -5.03 3.84 -9.74
N ARG A 70 -6.16 3.22 -10.11
CA ARG A 70 -7.48 3.58 -9.56
C ARG A 70 -7.69 3.06 -8.13
N ASN A 71 -6.95 2.03 -7.73
CA ASN A 71 -6.76 1.67 -6.32
C ASN A 71 -5.77 2.65 -5.66
N PHE A 72 -6.23 3.87 -5.36
CA PHE A 72 -5.39 4.98 -4.86
C PHE A 72 -4.60 4.65 -3.59
N GLY A 73 -5.13 3.79 -2.74
CA GLY A 73 -4.45 3.38 -1.50
C GLY A 73 -3.44 2.26 -1.67
N GLY A 74 -3.36 1.63 -2.85
CA GLY A 74 -2.57 0.42 -3.05
C GLY A 74 -2.96 -0.69 -2.07
N LEU A 75 -4.26 -0.82 -1.76
CA LEU A 75 -4.76 -1.82 -0.82
C LEU A 75 -4.74 -3.19 -1.50
N LEU A 76 -3.94 -4.12 -0.97
CA LEU A 76 -3.74 -5.45 -1.55
C LEU A 76 -3.89 -6.53 -0.48
N GLY A 77 -4.56 -7.62 -0.85
CA GLY A 77 -4.66 -8.87 -0.13
C GLY A 77 -3.87 -10.00 -0.81
N PRO A 78 -3.88 -11.21 -0.22
CA PRO A 78 -3.05 -12.32 -0.67
C PRO A 78 -3.43 -12.88 -2.05
N MET A 79 -4.64 -12.59 -2.54
CA MET A 79 -5.12 -13.08 -3.84
C MET A 79 -5.03 -12.04 -4.95
N ASP A 80 -4.51 -10.85 -4.67
CA ASP A 80 -4.39 -9.81 -5.70
C ASP A 80 -3.16 -10.05 -6.58
N GLU A 81 -3.24 -9.58 -7.83
CA GLU A 81 -2.18 -9.66 -8.82
C GLU A 81 -1.56 -8.26 -9.03
N PRO A 82 -0.50 -7.90 -8.30
CA PRO A 82 0.05 -6.55 -8.31
C PRO A 82 0.74 -6.21 -9.64
N VAL A 83 0.61 -4.95 -10.04
CA VAL A 83 1.27 -4.37 -11.22
C VAL A 83 2.36 -3.42 -10.76
N GLY A 84 3.58 -3.58 -11.26
CA GLY A 84 4.67 -2.65 -11.02
C GLY A 84 4.73 -1.60 -12.13
N MET A 85 4.76 -0.32 -11.75
CA MET A 85 4.85 0.82 -12.66
C MET A 85 6.12 1.64 -12.38
N GLN A 86 6.70 2.19 -13.45
CA GLN A 86 7.84 3.11 -13.40
C GLN A 86 7.56 4.34 -14.25
N LYS A 87 7.94 5.50 -13.74
CA LYS A 87 7.90 6.78 -14.44
C LYS A 87 9.30 7.24 -14.81
N TRP A 88 9.46 7.69 -16.05
CA TRP A 88 10.74 8.02 -16.65
C TRP A 88 10.78 9.46 -17.16
N GLY A 89 11.95 10.08 -17.05
CA GLY A 89 12.29 11.30 -17.78
C GLY A 89 12.81 11.00 -19.19
N LYS A 90 12.99 12.06 -19.98
CA LYS A 90 13.61 11.98 -21.31
C LYS A 90 15.07 11.55 -21.20
N GLY A 91 15.56 10.81 -22.20
CA GLY A 91 16.96 10.39 -22.29
C GLY A 91 17.17 9.29 -23.33
N PRO A 92 18.38 8.75 -23.49
CA PRO A 92 18.66 7.67 -24.43
C PRO A 92 17.99 6.35 -24.02
N ASN A 93 17.87 5.43 -24.98
CA ASN A 93 17.38 4.07 -24.73
C ASN A 93 18.27 3.36 -23.70
N VAL A 94 17.65 2.60 -22.81
CA VAL A 94 18.34 1.95 -21.69
C VAL A 94 17.56 0.74 -21.21
N THR A 95 18.25 -0.28 -20.75
CA THR A 95 17.63 -1.49 -20.20
C THR A 95 17.87 -1.55 -18.71
N VAL A 96 16.82 -1.78 -17.92
CA VAL A 96 16.91 -1.97 -16.47
C VAL A 96 16.36 -3.33 -16.06
N THR A 97 16.84 -3.85 -14.94
CA THR A 97 16.36 -5.10 -14.34
C THR A 97 15.41 -4.77 -13.19
N VAL A 98 14.22 -5.36 -13.20
CA VAL A 98 13.23 -5.25 -12.12
C VAL A 98 13.18 -6.55 -11.33
N ILE A 99 13.22 -6.44 -10.00
CA ILE A 99 13.28 -7.60 -9.10
C ILE A 99 12.20 -7.47 -8.03
N TRP A 100 11.37 -8.51 -7.90
CA TRP A 100 10.33 -8.61 -6.89
C TRP A 100 10.79 -9.49 -5.73
N VAL A 101 10.77 -8.95 -4.52
CA VAL A 101 11.26 -9.62 -3.31
C VAL A 101 10.13 -9.70 -2.28
N ASP A 102 9.86 -10.91 -1.81
CA ASP A 102 8.84 -11.18 -0.82
C ASP A 102 9.28 -10.82 0.63
N PRO A 103 8.36 -10.88 1.61
CA PRO A 103 8.64 -10.44 2.99
C PRO A 103 9.72 -11.26 3.74
N VAL A 104 10.14 -12.42 3.21
CA VAL A 104 11.18 -13.28 3.80
C VAL A 104 12.37 -13.46 2.84
N ASN A 105 12.58 -12.48 1.95
CA ASN A 105 13.69 -12.39 1.00
C ASN A 105 13.69 -13.45 -0.12
N ILE A 106 12.55 -14.05 -0.44
CA ILE A 106 12.42 -14.88 -1.64
C ILE A 106 12.24 -13.97 -2.85
N ILE A 107 13.10 -14.15 -3.86
CA ILE A 107 12.97 -13.46 -5.14
C ILE A 107 11.85 -14.14 -5.93
N ALA A 108 10.74 -13.43 -6.11
CA ALA A 108 9.53 -13.93 -6.73
C ALA A 108 9.57 -13.84 -8.27
N ALA A 109 10.17 -12.77 -8.80
CA ALA A 109 10.33 -12.55 -10.23
C ALA A 109 11.54 -11.65 -10.51
N THR A 110 12.19 -11.87 -11.65
CA THR A 110 13.17 -10.95 -12.24
C THR A 110 12.91 -10.83 -13.74
N TYR A 111 13.01 -9.63 -14.29
CA TYR A 111 12.90 -9.41 -15.72
C TYR A 111 13.57 -8.08 -16.11
N ASP A 112 14.07 -8.04 -17.34
CA ASP A 112 14.61 -6.82 -17.92
C ASP A 112 13.53 -6.10 -18.75
N ILE A 113 13.56 -4.77 -18.72
CA ILE A 113 12.70 -3.93 -19.54
C ILE A 113 13.54 -2.93 -20.33
N LEU A 114 13.26 -2.82 -21.62
CA LEU A 114 13.82 -1.77 -22.47
C LEU A 114 13.00 -0.49 -22.30
N ILE A 115 13.66 0.60 -21.92
CA ILE A 115 13.09 1.92 -21.78
C ILE A 115 13.50 2.75 -23.00
N GLU A 116 12.56 2.96 -23.91
CA GLU A 116 12.78 3.80 -25.09
C GLU A 116 13.00 5.27 -24.69
N SER A 117 13.60 6.04 -25.60
CA SER A 117 13.96 7.43 -25.36
C SER A 117 12.75 8.36 -25.14
N THR A 118 11.61 7.98 -25.70
CA THR A 118 10.33 8.67 -25.60
C THR A 118 9.40 8.08 -24.54
N ALA A 119 9.76 6.95 -23.92
CA ALA A 119 8.93 6.31 -22.91
C ALA A 119 8.84 7.18 -21.65
N GLU A 120 7.60 7.50 -21.26
CA GLU A 120 7.31 8.25 -20.03
C GLU A 120 6.87 7.31 -18.88
N PHE A 121 6.18 6.23 -19.21
CA PHE A 121 5.70 5.23 -18.25
C PHE A 121 5.87 3.82 -18.80
N THR A 122 6.30 2.91 -17.95
CA THR A 122 6.28 1.46 -18.19
C THR A 122 5.55 0.78 -17.06
N HIS A 123 4.84 -0.30 -17.35
CA HIS A 123 4.20 -1.13 -16.34
C HIS A 123 4.19 -2.59 -16.77
N TYR A 124 4.23 -3.49 -15.80
CA TYR A 124 4.15 -4.92 -16.05
C TYR A 124 3.53 -5.65 -14.85
N LYS A 125 2.71 -6.65 -15.16
CA LYS A 125 2.08 -7.54 -14.17
C LYS A 125 2.79 -8.91 -14.24
N PRO A 126 3.71 -9.22 -13.31
CA PRO A 126 4.35 -10.52 -13.30
C PRO A 126 3.34 -11.63 -12.97
N PRO A 127 3.43 -12.82 -13.60
CA PRO A 127 2.52 -13.94 -13.37
C PRO A 127 2.92 -14.68 -12.08
N LEU A 128 2.71 -14.06 -10.93
CA LEU A 128 3.04 -14.62 -9.62
C LEU A 128 1.98 -15.63 -9.17
N ASN A 129 2.40 -16.82 -8.78
CA ASN A 129 1.52 -17.81 -8.16
C ASN A 129 0.91 -17.29 -6.86
N LEU A 130 -0.38 -17.57 -6.66
CA LEU A 130 -1.16 -17.16 -5.51
C LEU A 130 -1.32 -18.30 -4.47
N PRO A 131 -1.58 -17.97 -3.19
CA PRO A 131 -1.63 -16.62 -2.62
C PRO A 131 -0.24 -16.01 -2.42
N LEU A 132 -0.12 -14.70 -2.54
CA LEU A 132 1.07 -13.96 -2.14
C LEU A 132 1.27 -14.04 -0.63
N ARG A 133 2.51 -14.26 -0.18
CA ARG A 133 2.84 -14.25 1.25
C ARG A 133 2.52 -12.85 1.84
N PRO A 134 1.71 -12.76 2.91
CA PRO A 134 1.43 -11.48 3.55
C PRO A 134 2.68 -10.86 4.18
N GLY A 135 2.75 -9.53 4.15
CA GLY A 135 3.86 -8.74 4.66
C GLY A 135 4.27 -7.63 3.71
N VAL A 136 5.40 -6.98 4.03
CA VAL A 136 5.93 -5.87 3.22
C VAL A 136 6.85 -6.43 2.15
N TRP A 137 6.40 -6.33 0.91
CA TRP A 137 7.16 -6.69 -0.28
C TRP A 137 8.06 -5.53 -0.72
N THR A 138 9.12 -5.85 -1.45
CA THR A 138 10.03 -4.84 -2.02
C THR A 138 10.21 -5.09 -3.52
N VAL A 139 10.08 -4.04 -4.33
CA VAL A 139 10.46 -4.05 -5.75
C VAL A 139 11.70 -3.21 -5.92
N LYS A 140 12.75 -3.80 -6.50
CA LYS A 140 14.04 -3.15 -6.77
C LYS A 140 14.22 -2.94 -8.27
N ILE A 141 14.85 -1.83 -8.63
CA ILE A 141 15.26 -1.51 -10.00
C ILE A 141 16.77 -1.39 -10.03
N LEU A 142 17.41 -2.08 -10.96
CA LEU A 142 18.86 -2.12 -11.13
C LEU A 142 19.25 -1.78 -12.57
N HIS A 143 20.45 -1.23 -12.73
CA HIS A 143 21.07 -1.00 -14.03
C HIS A 143 22.45 -1.65 -14.00
N HIS A 144 22.68 -2.67 -14.84
CA HIS A 144 23.91 -3.47 -14.82
C HIS A 144 24.30 -3.96 -13.41
N TRP A 145 23.32 -4.51 -12.67
CA TRP A 145 23.47 -4.96 -11.27
C TRP A 145 23.78 -3.88 -10.23
N VAL A 146 23.82 -2.60 -10.63
CA VAL A 146 23.93 -1.46 -9.71
C VAL A 146 22.51 -1.04 -9.27
N PRO A 147 22.23 -0.95 -7.96
CA PRO A 147 20.93 -0.48 -7.47
C PRO A 147 20.62 0.94 -7.96
N VAL A 148 19.42 1.15 -8.50
CA VAL A 148 18.92 2.46 -8.93
C VAL A 148 17.90 2.99 -7.92
N ALA A 149 16.90 2.19 -7.59
CA ALA A 149 15.84 2.57 -6.67
C ALA A 149 15.12 1.34 -6.11
N GLU A 150 14.31 1.56 -5.09
CA GLU A 150 13.36 0.59 -4.59
C GLU A 150 12.05 1.24 -4.16
N THR A 151 10.99 0.44 -4.16
CA THR A 151 9.70 0.78 -3.57
C THR A 151 9.16 -0.42 -2.79
N LYS A 152 8.22 -0.19 -1.88
CA LYS A 152 7.64 -1.24 -1.04
C LYS A 152 6.12 -1.20 -1.15
N PHE A 153 5.49 -2.35 -0.98
CA PHE A 153 4.03 -2.45 -0.91
C PHE A 153 3.62 -3.49 0.13
N LEU A 154 2.40 -3.38 0.63
CA LEU A 154 1.88 -4.27 1.67
C LEU A 154 0.88 -5.24 1.06
N VAL A 155 1.14 -6.54 1.23
CA VAL A 155 0.11 -7.58 1.09
C VAL A 155 -0.44 -7.84 2.48
N ALA A 156 -1.65 -7.37 2.76
CA ALA A 156 -2.25 -7.46 4.09
C ALA A 156 -2.81 -8.88 4.34
N PRO A 157 -2.54 -9.52 5.49
CA PRO A 157 -3.29 -10.72 5.87
C PRO A 157 -4.76 -10.35 6.15
N LEU A 158 -5.68 -11.23 5.77
CA LEU A 158 -7.11 -10.97 5.90
C LEU A 158 -7.64 -11.47 7.24
N THR A 159 -8.30 -10.60 8.00
CA THR A 159 -9.02 -10.96 9.24
C THR A 159 -10.44 -11.45 8.98
N PHE A 160 -10.95 -11.27 7.76
CA PHE A 160 -12.29 -11.67 7.36
C PHE A 160 -12.27 -12.58 6.13
N SER A 161 -13.18 -13.55 6.13
CA SER A 161 -13.54 -14.39 4.99
C SER A 161 -15.06 -14.35 4.84
N ASN A 162 -15.56 -14.01 3.65
CA ASN A 162 -16.98 -13.79 3.41
C ASN A 162 -17.64 -12.85 4.44
N ARG A 163 -16.92 -11.81 4.85
CA ARG A 163 -17.33 -10.80 5.86
C ARG A 163 -17.57 -11.36 7.28
N GLN A 164 -17.10 -12.58 7.55
CA GLN A 164 -17.05 -13.16 8.89
C GLN A 164 -15.59 -13.31 9.35
N PRO A 165 -15.30 -13.33 10.67
CA PRO A 165 -13.95 -13.58 11.15
C PRO A 165 -13.37 -14.86 10.54
N ILE A 166 -12.15 -14.76 10.00
CA ILE A 166 -11.50 -15.86 9.29
C ILE A 166 -11.25 -17.06 10.23
N LYS A 167 -11.51 -18.26 9.71
CA LYS A 167 -11.28 -19.52 10.44
C LYS A 167 -9.82 -19.96 10.34
N PRO A 168 -9.29 -20.74 11.30
CA PRO A 168 -7.90 -21.19 11.28
C PRO A 168 -7.44 -21.89 9.99
N GLU A 169 -8.27 -22.80 9.45
CA GLU A 169 -7.94 -23.52 8.20
C GLU A 169 -7.86 -22.58 6.98
N GLU A 170 -8.76 -21.61 6.91
CA GLU A 170 -8.80 -20.61 5.84
C GLU A 170 -7.61 -19.64 5.96
N ALA A 171 -7.29 -19.19 7.17
CA ALA A 171 -6.13 -18.34 7.45
C ALA A 171 -4.83 -19.05 7.05
N LEU A 172 -4.66 -20.31 7.45
CA LEU A 172 -3.46 -21.09 7.12
C LEU A 172 -3.31 -21.28 5.60
N LYS A 173 -4.41 -21.55 4.89
CA LYS A 173 -4.39 -21.69 3.43
C LYS A 173 -4.03 -20.37 2.73
N LEU A 174 -4.53 -19.25 3.23
CA LEU A 174 -4.42 -17.94 2.59
C LEU A 174 -3.10 -17.22 2.91
N HIS A 175 -2.57 -17.40 4.12
CA HIS A 175 -1.44 -16.60 4.62
C HIS A 175 -0.07 -17.28 4.52
N ASN A 176 0.02 -18.53 4.06
CA ASN A 176 1.28 -19.28 4.05
C ASN A 176 2.10 -19.12 2.75
N GLY A 177 1.66 -18.25 1.84
CA GLY A 177 2.26 -18.04 0.52
C GLY A 177 1.95 -19.19 -0.47
N PRO A 178 2.55 -19.18 -1.67
CA PRO A 178 2.26 -20.20 -2.67
C PRO A 178 2.89 -21.55 -2.27
N PRO A 179 2.38 -22.67 -2.80
CA PRO A 179 2.96 -23.99 -2.58
C PRO A 179 4.47 -23.99 -2.87
N ARG A 180 5.25 -24.58 -1.95
CA ARG A 180 6.73 -24.64 -2.02
C ARG A 180 7.44 -23.27 -2.08
N SER A 181 6.74 -22.17 -1.79
CA SER A 181 7.25 -20.80 -1.95
C SER A 181 7.75 -20.48 -3.37
N ALA A 182 7.18 -21.14 -4.38
CA ALA A 182 7.51 -20.93 -5.78
C ALA A 182 6.49 -19.98 -6.42
N TYR A 183 6.89 -18.73 -6.64
CA TYR A 183 6.04 -17.72 -7.29
C TYR A 183 6.03 -17.85 -8.82
N MET A 184 7.05 -18.47 -9.40
CA MET A 184 7.17 -18.77 -10.83
C MET A 184 7.80 -20.16 -11.01
N GLU A 185 7.70 -20.74 -12.21
CA GLU A 185 8.40 -22.00 -12.54
C GLU A 185 9.93 -21.84 -12.47
N GLN A 186 10.43 -20.66 -12.88
CA GLN A 186 11.84 -20.32 -12.79
C GLN A 186 12.22 -19.93 -11.36
N SER A 187 13.30 -20.53 -10.84
CA SER A 187 13.89 -20.17 -9.55
C SER A 187 14.97 -19.11 -9.71
N PHE A 188 14.98 -18.14 -8.79
CA PHE A 188 15.94 -17.03 -8.76
C PHE A 188 16.85 -17.04 -7.53
N GLN A 189 16.92 -18.16 -6.80
CA GLN A 189 17.70 -18.28 -5.56
C GLN A 189 19.20 -18.00 -5.75
N SER A 190 19.73 -18.22 -6.95
CA SER A 190 21.13 -17.90 -7.28
C SER A 190 21.44 -16.40 -7.20
N LEU A 191 20.43 -15.53 -7.25
CA LEU A 191 20.60 -14.07 -7.16
C LEU A 191 20.60 -13.55 -5.72
N ASN A 192 20.17 -14.35 -4.74
CA ASN A 192 20.13 -13.93 -3.33
C ASN A 192 21.50 -13.47 -2.79
N PRO A 193 22.62 -14.20 -3.00
CA PRO A 193 23.94 -13.74 -2.56
C PRO A 193 24.39 -12.47 -3.29
N VAL A 194 24.12 -12.38 -4.59
CA VAL A 194 24.50 -11.23 -5.44
C VAL A 194 23.83 -9.94 -4.96
N LEU A 195 22.57 -10.03 -4.55
CA LEU A 195 21.77 -8.89 -4.11
C LEU A 195 21.81 -8.66 -2.60
N SER A 196 22.63 -9.41 -1.86
CA SER A 196 22.71 -9.36 -0.40
C SER A 196 21.34 -9.53 0.27
N LEU A 197 20.56 -10.52 -0.19
CA LEU A 197 19.23 -10.89 0.32
C LEU A 197 19.29 -12.24 1.04
N PRO A 198 19.89 -12.34 2.25
CA PRO A 198 19.94 -13.59 2.99
C PRO A 198 18.53 -13.99 3.44
N ILE A 199 18.18 -15.26 3.23
CA ILE A 199 16.94 -15.86 3.74
C ILE A 199 17.21 -16.33 5.17
N SER A 200 16.59 -15.70 6.16
CA SER A 200 16.73 -16.08 7.56
C SER A 200 15.76 -17.22 7.91
N PRO A 201 16.24 -18.41 8.35
CA PRO A 201 15.35 -19.49 8.78
C PRO A 201 14.39 -19.08 9.89
N ALA A 202 14.82 -18.19 10.79
CA ALA A 202 13.99 -17.66 11.87
C ALA A 202 12.83 -16.81 11.35
N GLN A 203 13.05 -15.99 10.32
CA GLN A 203 12.00 -15.18 9.70
C GLN A 203 10.98 -16.06 8.94
N VAL A 204 11.46 -17.07 8.24
CA VAL A 204 10.59 -18.04 7.53
C VAL A 204 9.71 -18.81 8.51
N GLU A 205 10.28 -19.28 9.62
CA GLU A 205 9.53 -19.98 10.66
C GLU A 205 8.52 -19.05 11.36
N GLN A 206 8.89 -17.80 11.65
CA GLN A 206 7.96 -16.82 12.19
C GLN A 206 6.80 -16.52 11.22
N ALA A 207 7.08 -16.43 9.91
CA ALA A 207 6.04 -16.24 8.90
C ALA A 207 5.05 -17.41 8.86
N ARG A 208 5.53 -18.66 9.01
CA ARG A 208 4.66 -19.84 9.12
C ARG A 208 3.78 -19.80 10.37
N ARG A 209 4.33 -19.39 11.51
CA ARG A 209 3.55 -19.21 12.75
C ARG A 209 2.48 -18.13 12.61
N ASN A 210 2.83 -17.01 11.99
CA ASN A 210 1.89 -15.94 11.70
C ASN A 210 0.77 -16.39 10.76
N ALA A 211 1.08 -17.22 9.75
CA ALA A 211 0.08 -17.74 8.81
C ALA A 211 -1.03 -18.56 9.50
N ALA A 212 -0.71 -19.25 10.59
CA ALA A 212 -1.67 -20.03 11.38
C ALA A 212 -2.46 -19.20 12.40
N SER A 213 -2.16 -17.91 12.56
CA SER A 213 -2.79 -17.05 13.58
C SER A 213 -4.21 -16.62 13.18
N THR A 214 -5.08 -16.48 14.18
CA THR A 214 -6.45 -15.94 14.06
C THR A 214 -6.78 -15.02 15.26
N GLY A 215 -7.92 -14.34 15.21
CA GLY A 215 -8.39 -13.43 16.27
C GLY A 215 -7.34 -12.37 16.64
N ALA A 216 -7.19 -12.10 17.93
CA ALA A 216 -6.27 -11.08 18.45
C ALA A 216 -4.78 -11.31 18.09
N GLY A 217 -4.38 -12.55 17.75
CA GLY A 217 -3.02 -12.82 17.26
C GLY A 217 -2.83 -12.29 15.84
N LEU A 218 -3.80 -12.55 14.97
CA LEU A 218 -3.83 -12.09 13.59
C LEU A 218 -4.01 -10.56 13.50
N GLU A 219 -4.89 -9.99 14.32
CA GLU A 219 -5.11 -8.54 14.39
C GLU A 219 -3.81 -7.81 14.74
N ARG A 220 -3.08 -8.26 15.78
CA ARG A 220 -1.78 -7.66 16.14
C ARG A 220 -0.75 -7.75 15.03
N TRP A 221 -0.73 -8.85 14.28
CA TRP A 221 0.18 -8.99 13.14
C TRP A 221 -0.19 -8.02 12.01
N LEU A 222 -1.48 -7.94 11.65
CA LEU A 222 -1.98 -7.00 10.65
C LEU A 222 -1.68 -5.55 11.06
N ASP A 223 -2.04 -5.14 12.28
CA ASP A 223 -1.87 -3.78 12.78
C ASP A 223 -0.39 -3.38 12.83
N SER A 224 0.51 -4.32 13.17
CA SER A 224 1.95 -4.08 13.11
C SER A 224 2.44 -3.80 11.70
N LEU A 225 1.96 -4.54 10.69
CA LEU A 225 2.29 -4.30 9.29
C LEU A 225 1.71 -2.97 8.78
N VAL A 226 0.45 -2.69 9.11
CA VAL A 226 -0.24 -1.45 8.73
C VAL A 226 0.46 -0.24 9.37
N GLY A 227 0.76 -0.28 10.66
CA GLY A 227 1.52 0.78 11.35
C GLY A 227 2.94 0.98 10.81
N GLY A 228 3.52 -0.04 10.17
CA GLY A 228 4.78 0.07 9.45
C GLY A 228 4.70 0.88 8.15
N MET A 229 3.53 0.89 7.49
CA MET A 229 3.31 1.44 6.14
C MET A 229 2.37 2.65 6.11
N TRP A 230 1.60 2.88 7.17
CA TRP A 230 0.61 3.94 7.31
C TRP A 230 0.85 4.75 8.59
N THR A 231 0.35 5.98 8.62
CA THR A 231 0.37 6.86 9.80
C THR A 231 -1.03 7.39 10.05
N ALA A 232 -1.54 7.25 11.27
CA ALA A 232 -2.72 7.97 11.71
C ALA A 232 -2.32 9.42 11.95
N MET A 233 -2.72 10.30 11.03
CA MET A 233 -2.31 11.71 11.03
C MET A 233 -3.06 12.49 12.10
N ASP A 234 -4.37 12.25 12.21
CA ASP A 234 -5.23 12.93 13.16
C ASP A 234 -6.56 12.16 13.36
N VAL A 235 -7.29 12.50 14.43
CA VAL A 235 -8.61 11.97 14.75
C VAL A 235 -9.50 13.06 15.34
N CYS A 236 -10.74 13.13 14.88
CA CYS A 236 -11.73 14.09 15.34
C CYS A 236 -13.03 13.42 15.77
N THR A 237 -13.85 14.13 16.53
CA THR A 237 -15.20 13.68 16.93
C THR A 237 -16.29 14.42 16.15
N THR A 238 -17.33 13.71 15.74
CA THR A 238 -18.50 14.34 15.09
C THR A 238 -19.49 14.91 16.11
N GLY A 239 -19.36 14.57 17.39
CA GLY A 239 -20.25 14.99 18.47
C GLY A 239 -19.51 15.26 19.78
N PRO A 240 -20.22 15.30 20.93
CA PRO A 240 -19.58 15.44 22.23
C PRO A 240 -18.57 14.33 22.49
N THR A 241 -17.41 14.67 23.07
CA THR A 241 -16.37 13.70 23.45
C THR A 241 -15.91 13.96 24.87
N ALA A 242 -15.54 12.90 25.59
CA ALA A 242 -14.85 13.01 26.87
C ALA A 242 -13.31 13.03 26.74
N CYS A 243 -12.77 12.95 25.52
CA CYS A 243 -11.33 13.09 25.26
C CYS A 243 -10.96 14.59 25.15
N PRO A 244 -10.22 15.16 26.11
CA PRO A 244 -10.00 16.61 26.20
C PRO A 244 -9.13 17.20 25.06
N VAL A 245 -8.38 16.35 24.37
CA VAL A 245 -7.46 16.75 23.29
C VAL A 245 -8.06 16.61 21.90
N MET A 246 -9.29 16.08 21.78
CA MET A 246 -9.88 15.75 20.48
C MET A 246 -10.70 16.92 19.93
N GLN A 247 -10.36 17.35 18.71
CA GLN A 247 -11.07 18.44 18.03
C GLN A 247 -12.40 17.98 17.44
N THR A 248 -13.37 18.89 17.32
CA THR A 248 -14.61 18.64 16.58
C THR A 248 -14.35 18.60 15.07
N CYS A 249 -14.84 17.58 14.38
CA CYS A 249 -14.58 17.33 12.96
C CYS A 249 -14.92 18.52 12.05
N SER A 250 -16.03 19.22 12.30
CA SER A 250 -16.47 20.40 11.52
C SER A 250 -15.54 21.61 11.63
N GLN A 251 -14.62 21.63 12.60
CA GLN A 251 -13.64 22.69 12.78
C GLN A 251 -12.26 22.34 12.21
N THR A 252 -12.08 21.11 11.71
CA THR A 252 -10.82 20.68 11.09
C THR A 252 -10.76 21.14 9.63
N ALA A 253 -9.57 21.11 9.03
CA ALA A 253 -9.38 21.41 7.60
C ALA A 253 -9.35 20.16 6.69
N TRP A 254 -9.45 18.97 7.29
CA TRP A 254 -9.24 17.70 6.60
C TRP A 254 -10.46 16.77 6.66
N SER A 255 -11.32 16.91 7.67
CA SER A 255 -12.48 16.04 7.84
C SER A 255 -13.50 16.19 6.72
N SER A 256 -14.21 15.11 6.42
CA SER A 256 -15.37 15.16 5.50
C SER A 256 -16.55 15.97 6.05
N PHE A 257 -16.53 16.33 7.33
CA PHE A 257 -17.50 17.21 7.98
C PHE A 257 -17.09 18.69 8.00
N SER A 258 -15.90 19.02 7.51
CA SER A 258 -15.46 20.41 7.39
C SER A 258 -16.23 21.11 6.27
N PRO A 259 -16.40 22.45 6.33
CA PRO A 259 -17.11 23.19 5.29
C PRO A 259 -16.47 23.02 3.90
N ASP A 260 -17.26 22.71 2.88
CA ASP A 260 -16.82 22.66 1.48
C ASP A 260 -17.74 23.51 0.57
N PRO A 261 -17.69 24.85 0.66
CA PRO A 261 -18.67 25.73 0.01
C PRO A 261 -18.73 25.61 -1.52
N LYS A 262 -17.71 25.03 -2.15
CA LYS A 262 -17.69 24.80 -3.60
C LYS A 262 -18.64 23.69 -4.06
N SER A 263 -18.99 22.77 -3.16
CA SER A 263 -19.85 21.61 -3.44
C SER A 263 -21.19 21.65 -2.70
N GLU A 264 -21.35 22.58 -1.76
CA GLU A 264 -22.60 22.84 -1.06
C GLU A 264 -23.63 23.57 -1.93
N LEU A 265 -24.89 23.18 -1.82
CA LEU A 265 -26.02 23.81 -2.50
C LEU A 265 -26.87 24.56 -1.47
N GLY A 266 -26.98 25.87 -1.65
CA GLY A 266 -27.76 26.76 -0.79
C GLY A 266 -29.09 27.18 -1.40
N ALA A 267 -29.65 28.27 -0.87
CA ALA A 267 -30.82 28.93 -1.43
C ALA A 267 -30.50 29.61 -2.77
N VAL A 268 -31.51 29.70 -3.65
CA VAL A 268 -31.40 30.43 -4.92
C VAL A 268 -31.23 31.91 -4.65
N LYS A 269 -30.21 32.52 -5.27
CA LYS A 269 -29.95 33.96 -5.19
C LYS A 269 -30.99 34.74 -6.01
N PRO A 270 -31.14 36.06 -5.78
CA PRO A 270 -32.07 36.89 -6.56
C PRO A 270 -31.85 36.87 -8.08
N ASP A 271 -30.64 36.55 -8.57
CA ASP A 271 -30.33 36.39 -9.99
C ASP A 271 -30.70 35.00 -10.56
N GLY A 272 -31.39 34.16 -9.78
CA GLY A 272 -31.83 32.82 -10.18
C GLY A 272 -30.73 31.77 -10.15
N ARG A 273 -29.55 32.06 -9.57
CA ARG A 273 -28.40 31.13 -9.56
C ARG A 273 -28.03 30.65 -8.16
N LEU A 274 -27.26 29.56 -8.13
CA LEU A 274 -26.62 29.02 -6.91
C LEU A 274 -25.12 29.39 -6.84
N ARG A 275 -24.47 29.61 -8.00
CA ARG A 275 -23.04 29.93 -8.11
C ARG A 275 -22.74 31.42 -7.95
#